data_AF-A0A842V0G5-F1
#
_entry.id   AF-A0A842V0G5-F1
#
_cell.length_a   1.000
_cell.length_b   1.000
_cell.length_c   1.000
_cell.angle_alpha   90.00
_cell.angle_beta   90.00
_cell.angle_gamma   90.00
#
_symmetry.space_group_name_H-M   'P 1'
#
loop_
_entity.id
_entity.type
_entity.pdbx_description
1 polymer ?
#
loop_
_entity_poly.entity_id
_entity_poly.type
_entity_poly.pdbx_seq_one_letter_code
_entity_poly.pdbx_strand_id
1 'polypeptide(L)'
;MNIRLLQASAEDININRPAVILLDYELSSPRDESVAAEVFVHIDGSVETCTALLEPGRNRASCTVRSEKFREPGKHRLIITVDEENLLAETDEQDNSALAAIFVRPVANIRLLDAEPVSDLRVGSPARFAISYELDTPFQGLSSDVSIYRDGVLTAVCPVFFSPGIGSARCAVQPSSRPGRYVLKFAADSPNLIAELDEKDNNITIQVAVVR
;
A
#
# COMPACT_ATOMS: atom_id res chain seq x y z
N MET A 1 14.12 7.08 38.19
CA MET A 1 12.80 7.09 37.51
C MET A 1 12.48 5.66 37.13
N ASN A 2 11.28 5.34 36.65
CA ASN A 2 10.99 4.01 36.10
C ASN A 2 9.97 4.10 34.98
N ILE A 3 10.23 3.46 33.85
CA ILE A 3 9.38 3.30 32.69
C ILE A 3 8.96 1.85 32.65
N ARG A 4 7.73 1.58 33.07
CA ARG A 4 7.17 0.24 33.00
C ARG A 4 6.25 0.11 31.80
N LEU A 5 6.58 -0.75 30.86
CA LEU A 5 5.62 -1.17 29.84
C LEU A 5 4.61 -2.13 30.45
N LEU A 6 3.33 -1.77 30.37
CA LEU A 6 2.21 -2.62 30.76
C LEU A 6 1.78 -3.51 29.59
N GLN A 7 1.77 -2.93 28.39
CA GLN A 7 1.46 -3.60 27.14
C GLN A 7 2.00 -2.78 25.96
N ALA A 8 2.31 -3.46 24.85
CA ALA A 8 2.50 -2.81 23.58
C ALA A 8 1.63 -3.48 22.51
N SER A 9 1.26 -2.72 21.49
CA SER A 9 0.51 -3.23 20.34
C SER A 9 0.83 -2.45 19.08
N ALA A 10 0.46 -3.00 17.94
CA ALA A 10 0.50 -2.33 16.65
C ALA A 10 -0.76 -2.72 15.89
N GLU A 11 -1.31 -1.78 15.13
CA GLU A 11 -2.42 -2.08 14.22
C GLU A 11 -1.92 -2.83 12.99
N ASP A 12 -2.74 -3.74 12.48
CA ASP A 12 -2.46 -4.38 11.19
C ASP A 12 -2.33 -3.33 10.08
N ILE A 13 -1.39 -3.55 9.18
CA ILE A 13 -1.09 -2.63 8.09
C ILE A 13 -1.20 -3.33 6.76
N ASN A 14 -1.39 -2.56 5.69
CA ASN A 14 -1.09 -3.03 4.35
C ASN A 14 0.43 -3.04 4.13
N ILE A 15 0.90 -3.94 3.27
CA ILE A 15 2.29 -3.99 2.81
C ILE A 15 2.81 -2.59 2.44
N ASN A 16 4.08 -2.33 2.75
CA ASN A 16 4.77 -1.04 2.53
C ASN A 16 4.23 0.17 3.33
N ARG A 17 3.25 -0.01 4.22
CA ARG A 17 2.79 1.08 5.10
C ARG A 17 3.62 1.13 6.38
N PRO A 18 3.85 2.33 6.94
CA PRO A 18 4.43 2.44 8.28
C PRO A 18 3.48 1.86 9.32
N ALA A 19 4.03 1.26 10.38
CA ALA A 19 3.27 0.80 11.54
C ALA A 19 3.25 1.86 12.64
N VAL A 20 2.11 2.03 13.30
CA VAL A 20 2.01 2.81 14.54
C VAL A 20 2.13 1.85 15.71
N ILE A 21 3.12 2.09 16.56
CA ILE A 21 3.33 1.36 17.80
C ILE A 21 2.60 2.11 18.91
N LEU A 22 1.74 1.40 19.64
CA LEU A 22 1.00 1.89 20.79
C LEU A 22 1.60 1.29 22.07
N LEU A 23 1.96 2.16 23.00
CA LEU A 23 2.54 1.80 24.29
C LEU A 23 1.51 2.13 25.38
N ASP A 24 1.10 1.13 26.15
CA ASP A 24 0.46 1.32 27.46
C ASP A 24 1.57 1.21 28.51
N TYR A 25 1.83 2.27 29.26
CA TYR A 25 2.96 2.33 30.18
C TYR A 25 2.61 3.06 31.49
N GLU A 26 3.50 2.94 32.45
CA GLU A 26 3.54 3.73 33.67
C GLU A 26 4.92 4.37 33.81
N LEU A 27 4.98 5.71 33.84
CA LEU A 27 6.19 6.48 34.09
C LEU A 27 6.18 7.01 35.53
N SER A 28 7.06 6.48 36.37
CA SER A 28 7.33 6.99 37.72
C SER A 28 8.53 7.94 37.68
N SER A 29 8.24 9.25 37.62
CA SER A 29 9.26 10.31 37.61
C SER A 29 9.21 11.15 38.90
N PRO A 30 10.32 11.32 39.64
CA PRO A 30 10.33 12.11 40.87
C PRO A 30 10.12 13.62 40.63
N ARG A 31 10.16 14.07 39.37
CA ARG A 31 9.97 15.48 39.00
C ARG A 31 8.64 15.75 38.30
N ASP A 32 7.81 14.71 38.09
CA ASP A 32 6.60 14.80 37.26
C ASP A 32 6.87 15.47 35.89
N GLU A 33 8.03 15.18 35.30
CA GLU A 33 8.43 15.68 33.98
C GLU A 33 8.21 14.61 32.91
N SER A 34 7.71 15.04 31.75
CA SER A 34 7.64 14.20 30.55
C SER A 34 9.05 13.94 29.99
N VAL A 35 9.25 12.72 29.48
CA VAL A 35 10.54 12.26 28.96
C VAL A 35 10.37 11.80 27.53
N ALA A 36 11.21 12.29 26.63
CA ALA A 36 11.34 11.70 25.30
C ALA A 36 12.23 10.46 25.42
N ALA A 37 11.70 9.29 25.08
CA ALA A 37 12.43 8.03 25.12
C ALA A 37 12.53 7.43 23.71
N GLU A 38 13.69 6.84 23.40
CA GLU A 38 13.84 6.02 22.22
C GLU A 38 13.13 4.69 22.44
N VAL A 39 12.46 4.20 21.40
CA VAL A 39 11.73 2.94 21.43
C VAL A 39 12.34 2.06 20.34
N PHE A 40 12.92 0.95 20.77
CA PHE A 40 13.49 -0.07 19.92
C PHE A 40 12.41 -1.09 19.59
N VAL A 41 12.24 -1.36 18.30
CA VAL A 41 11.25 -2.30 17.79
C VAL A 41 11.98 -3.36 17.00
N HIS A 42 12.14 -4.53 17.61
CA HIS A 42 12.73 -5.70 16.97
C HIS A 42 11.65 -6.44 16.17
N ILE A 43 11.79 -6.46 14.86
CA ILE A 43 10.86 -7.05 13.89
C ILE A 43 11.55 -8.25 13.25
N ASP A 44 11.21 -9.45 13.69
CA ASP A 44 11.80 -10.71 13.20
C ASP A 44 13.34 -10.70 13.12
N GLY A 45 13.98 -10.05 14.11
CA GLY A 45 15.45 -9.94 14.22
C GLY A 45 16.07 -8.73 13.54
N SER A 46 15.30 -7.92 12.80
CA SER A 46 15.69 -6.56 12.38
C SER A 46 15.33 -5.56 13.46
N VAL A 47 16.08 -4.47 13.59
CA VAL A 47 15.82 -3.43 14.60
C VAL A 47 15.48 -2.13 13.90
N GLU A 48 14.38 -1.52 14.32
CA GLU A 48 14.02 -0.16 13.96
C GLU A 48 13.88 0.67 15.23
N THR A 49 14.06 1.98 15.12
CA THR A 49 13.84 2.89 16.24
C THR A 49 12.84 3.99 15.90
N CYS A 50 12.18 4.50 16.94
CA CYS A 50 11.33 5.67 16.90
C CYS A 50 11.42 6.39 18.26
N THR A 51 10.86 7.59 18.37
CA THR A 51 10.80 8.31 19.65
C THR A 51 9.36 8.43 20.10
N ALA A 52 9.12 8.19 21.39
CA ALA A 52 7.85 8.44 22.06
C ALA A 52 8.03 9.49 23.15
N LEU A 53 7.05 10.38 23.30
CA LEU A 53 6.98 11.27 24.46
C LEU A 53 6.17 10.58 25.57
N LEU A 54 6.81 10.36 26.71
CA LEU A 54 6.23 9.72 27.87
C LEU A 54 5.86 10.77 28.92
N GLU A 55 4.60 10.81 29.33
CA GLU A 55 4.08 11.68 30.37
C GLU A 55 4.01 10.93 31.71
N PRO A 56 4.27 11.59 32.85
CA PRO A 56 4.22 10.96 34.17
C PRO A 56 2.89 10.28 34.49
N GLY A 57 2.96 9.17 35.21
CA GLY A 57 1.81 8.34 35.57
C GLY A 57 1.50 7.28 34.52
N ARG A 58 0.28 6.73 34.60
CA ARG A 58 -0.19 5.67 33.70
C ARG A 58 -0.83 6.28 32.47
N ASN A 59 -0.17 6.13 31.33
CA ASN A 59 -0.52 6.82 30.10
C ASN A 59 -0.39 5.92 28.86
N ARG A 60 -0.76 6.51 27.72
CA ARG A 60 -0.53 5.96 26.39
C ARG A 60 0.39 6.86 25.59
N ALA A 61 1.29 6.25 24.86
CA ALA A 61 2.14 6.94 23.90
C ALA A 61 2.13 6.15 22.60
N SER A 62 2.54 6.82 21.52
CA SER A 62 2.71 6.17 20.25
C SER A 62 3.92 6.70 19.51
N CYS A 63 4.41 5.87 18.60
CA CYS A 63 5.43 6.27 17.64
C CYS A 63 5.14 5.59 16.29
N THR A 64 5.81 6.03 15.24
CA THR A 64 5.68 5.40 13.91
C THR A 64 7.00 4.77 13.50
N VAL A 65 6.94 3.53 13.01
CA VAL A 65 8.09 2.77 12.50
C VAL A 65 7.88 2.42 11.03
N ARG A 66 8.98 2.49 10.26
CA ARG A 66 9.07 1.93 8.90
C ARG A 66 10.08 0.80 8.95
N SER A 67 9.78 -0.31 8.27
CA SER A 67 10.72 -1.42 8.16
C SER A 67 10.61 -2.09 6.81
N GLU A 68 11.74 -2.57 6.30
CA GLU A 68 11.78 -3.43 5.12
C GLU A 68 11.07 -4.77 5.37
N LYS A 69 10.92 -5.18 6.63
CA LYS A 69 10.12 -6.37 7.00
C LYS A 69 8.64 -6.23 6.64
N PHE A 70 8.10 -5.00 6.64
CA PHE A 70 6.72 -4.75 6.24
C PHE A 70 6.49 -4.81 4.71
N ARG A 71 7.52 -5.20 3.93
CA ARG A 71 7.37 -5.61 2.52
C ARG A 71 7.01 -7.08 2.36
N GLU A 72 7.11 -7.86 3.42
CA GLU A 72 6.77 -9.27 3.41
C GLU A 72 5.35 -9.41 4.02
N PRO A 73 4.35 -9.93 3.30
CA PRO A 73 3.04 -10.16 3.89
C PRO A 73 3.08 -11.24 4.97
N GLY A 74 2.20 -11.14 5.96
CA GLY A 74 2.03 -12.13 7.00
C GLY A 74 2.18 -11.56 8.40
N LYS A 75 2.33 -12.47 9.37
CA LYS A 75 2.45 -12.11 10.79
C LYS A 75 3.91 -11.89 11.15
N HIS A 76 4.24 -10.73 11.69
CA HIS A 76 5.55 -10.41 12.23
C HIS A 76 5.51 -10.36 13.75
N ARG A 77 6.59 -10.82 14.39
CA ARG A 77 6.75 -10.72 15.84
C ARG A 77 7.51 -9.45 16.18
N LEU A 78 6.99 -8.72 17.15
CA LEU A 78 7.58 -7.48 17.66
C LEU A 78 8.08 -7.70 19.09
N ILE A 79 9.32 -7.31 19.36
CA ILE A 79 9.81 -7.06 20.72
C ILE A 79 10.02 -5.55 20.81
N ILE A 80 9.31 -4.91 21.73
CA ILE A 80 9.30 -3.46 21.88
C ILE A 80 9.94 -3.14 23.21
N THR A 81 11.05 -2.41 23.18
CA THR A 81 11.80 -2.02 24.37
C THR A 81 11.96 -0.51 24.37
N VAL A 82 11.57 0.15 25.45
CA VAL A 82 11.83 1.58 25.63
C VAL A 82 13.20 1.74 26.25
N ASP A 83 14.01 2.64 25.73
CA ASP A 83 15.35 2.96 26.23
C ASP A 83 16.28 1.73 26.37
N GLU A 84 16.37 0.88 25.34
CA GLU A 84 17.19 -0.34 25.37
C GLU A 84 18.69 -0.09 25.64
N GLU A 85 19.18 1.10 25.26
CA GLU A 85 20.55 1.53 25.55
C GLU A 85 20.76 2.01 27.00
N ASN A 86 19.69 2.07 27.80
CA ASN A 86 19.65 2.53 29.20
C ASN A 86 20.27 3.94 29.35
N LEU A 87 19.89 4.87 28.47
CA LEU A 87 20.38 6.25 28.52
C LEU A 87 19.68 7.05 29.63
N LEU A 88 18.48 6.63 30.00
CA LEU A 88 17.71 7.14 31.11
C LEU A 88 17.91 6.20 32.30
N ALA A 89 18.42 6.70 33.42
CA ALA A 89 18.66 5.85 34.58
C ALA A 89 17.33 5.40 35.23
N GLU A 90 17.00 4.12 35.06
CA GLU A 90 15.79 3.51 35.61
C GLU A 90 16.05 2.79 36.94
N THR A 91 14.98 2.48 37.68
CA THR A 91 15.09 1.65 38.89
C THR A 91 15.02 0.16 38.57
N ASP A 92 14.41 -0.20 37.45
CA ASP A 92 14.32 -1.55 36.90
C ASP A 92 14.41 -1.49 35.37
N GLU A 93 15.52 -1.97 34.80
CA GLU A 93 15.75 -1.98 33.34
C GLU A 93 15.10 -3.19 32.64
N GLN A 94 14.31 -4.00 33.35
CA GLN A 94 13.72 -5.23 32.82
C GLN A 94 12.21 -5.10 32.58
N ASP A 95 11.57 -4.02 33.02
CA ASP A 95 10.12 -3.82 32.90
C ASP A 95 9.71 -2.82 31.81
N ASN A 96 10.67 -2.31 31.04
CA ASN A 96 10.48 -1.43 29.89
C ASN A 96 10.33 -2.18 28.54
N SER A 97 10.08 -3.49 28.57
CA SER A 97 9.94 -4.34 27.36
C SER A 97 8.60 -5.09 27.29
N ALA A 98 8.04 -5.21 26.08
CA ALA A 98 6.79 -5.92 25.80
C ALA A 98 6.82 -6.65 24.44
N LEU A 99 6.04 -7.74 24.35
CA LEU A 99 5.83 -8.47 23.10
C LEU A 99 4.55 -8.00 22.41
N ALA A 100 4.63 -7.84 21.10
CA ALA A 100 3.46 -7.60 20.25
C ALA A 100 3.57 -8.41 18.95
N ALA A 101 2.50 -8.36 18.15
CA ALA A 101 2.51 -8.89 16.80
C ALA A 101 1.73 -7.93 15.90
N ILE A 102 2.09 -7.93 14.62
CA ILE A 102 1.43 -7.16 13.58
C ILE A 102 1.18 -8.08 12.39
N PHE A 103 0.02 -7.95 11.74
CA PHE A 103 -0.23 -8.61 10.47
C PHE A 103 -0.10 -7.62 9.31
N VAL A 104 0.84 -7.90 8.41
CA VAL A 104 1.03 -7.18 7.16
C VAL A 104 0.13 -7.82 6.10
N ARG A 105 -0.92 -7.11 5.73
CA ARG A 105 -1.90 -7.51 4.72
C ARG A 105 -1.26 -7.35 3.33
N PRO A 106 -1.27 -8.39 2.49
CA PRO A 106 -0.90 -8.20 1.10
C PRO A 106 -1.93 -7.31 0.40
N VAL A 107 -1.47 -6.60 -0.63
CA VAL A 107 -2.29 -5.75 -1.49
C VAL A 107 -2.01 -6.15 -2.94
N ALA A 108 -2.98 -5.99 -3.82
CA ALA A 108 -2.79 -6.25 -5.24
C ALA A 108 -2.04 -5.10 -5.93
N ASN A 109 -1.54 -5.33 -7.14
CA ASN A 109 -1.07 -4.26 -8.01
C ASN A 109 -1.36 -4.64 -9.47
N ILE A 110 -2.15 -3.83 -10.15
CA ILE A 110 -2.50 -3.97 -11.56
C ILE A 110 -1.64 -3.00 -12.36
N ARG A 111 -0.82 -3.53 -13.25
CA ARG A 111 -0.04 -2.72 -14.18
C ARG A 111 -0.51 -2.96 -15.60
N LEU A 112 -0.78 -1.88 -16.34
CA LEU A 112 -0.99 -1.99 -17.78
C LEU A 112 0.36 -2.01 -18.49
N LEU A 113 0.61 -3.06 -19.26
CA LEU A 113 1.88 -3.27 -19.96
C LEU A 113 1.83 -2.71 -21.38
N ASP A 114 0.73 -2.95 -22.08
CA ASP A 114 0.54 -2.50 -23.46
C ASP A 114 -0.95 -2.44 -23.84
N ALA A 115 -1.26 -1.68 -24.89
CA ALA A 115 -2.57 -1.68 -25.52
C ALA A 115 -2.44 -1.47 -27.03
N GLU A 116 -3.06 -2.36 -27.81
CA GLU A 116 -2.98 -2.31 -29.27
C GLU A 116 -4.33 -2.60 -29.93
N PRO A 117 -4.64 -1.96 -31.08
CA PRO A 117 -5.83 -2.29 -31.83
C PRO A 117 -5.69 -3.69 -32.44
N VAL A 118 -6.74 -4.51 -32.33
CA VAL A 118 -6.78 -5.88 -32.89
C VAL A 118 -6.82 -5.88 -34.42
N SER A 119 -7.23 -4.76 -35.02
CA SER A 119 -7.30 -4.55 -36.47
C SER A 119 -7.20 -3.07 -36.79
N ASP A 120 -7.00 -2.73 -38.07
CA ASP A 120 -7.05 -1.35 -38.55
C ASP A 120 -8.30 -0.61 -38.06
N LEU A 121 -8.10 0.61 -37.54
CA LEU A 121 -9.19 1.44 -37.07
C LEU A 121 -9.81 2.19 -38.26
N ARG A 122 -11.08 1.91 -38.54
CA ARG A 122 -11.83 2.55 -39.63
C ARG A 122 -12.96 3.41 -39.12
N VAL A 123 -13.25 4.49 -39.84
CA VAL A 123 -14.38 5.36 -39.53
C VAL A 123 -15.69 4.55 -39.49
N GLY A 124 -16.49 4.78 -38.45
CA GLY A 124 -17.79 4.13 -38.28
C GLY A 124 -17.74 2.64 -37.93
N SER A 125 -16.56 2.01 -37.90
CA SER A 125 -16.41 0.58 -37.60
C SER A 125 -16.07 0.36 -36.12
N PRO A 126 -16.76 -0.54 -35.40
CA PRO A 126 -16.42 -0.87 -34.02
C PRO A 126 -14.95 -1.28 -33.91
N ALA A 127 -14.22 -0.65 -33.00
CA ALA A 127 -12.83 -0.97 -32.73
C ALA A 127 -12.74 -1.97 -31.58
N ARG A 128 -11.72 -2.84 -31.62
CA ARG A 128 -11.34 -3.69 -30.49
C ARG A 128 -9.88 -3.49 -30.16
N PHE A 129 -9.57 -3.46 -28.88
CA PHE A 129 -8.22 -3.38 -28.35
C PHE A 129 -7.89 -4.62 -27.56
N ALA A 130 -6.69 -5.15 -27.77
CA ALA A 130 -6.06 -6.07 -26.84
C ALA A 130 -5.26 -5.23 -25.84
N ILE A 131 -5.44 -5.53 -24.56
CA ILE A 131 -4.80 -4.80 -23.45
C ILE A 131 -4.04 -5.83 -22.65
N SER A 132 -2.72 -5.71 -22.64
CA SER A 132 -1.83 -6.55 -21.86
C SER A 132 -1.67 -5.96 -20.48
N TYR A 133 -1.81 -6.79 -19.45
CA TYR A 133 -1.69 -6.37 -18.06
C TYR A 133 -0.86 -7.37 -17.26
N GLU A 134 -0.42 -6.94 -16.09
CA GLU A 134 0.10 -7.80 -15.03
C GLU A 134 -0.69 -7.52 -13.76
N LEU A 135 -1.17 -8.57 -13.09
CA LEU A 135 -1.72 -8.48 -11.75
C LEU A 135 -0.77 -9.16 -10.77
N ASP A 136 -0.03 -8.38 -9.99
CA ASP A 136 0.74 -8.88 -8.86
C ASP A 136 -0.18 -9.00 -7.65
N THR A 137 -0.47 -10.22 -7.24
CA THR A 137 -1.38 -10.47 -6.12
C THR A 137 -1.21 -11.89 -5.57
N PRO A 138 -1.41 -12.11 -4.26
CA PRO A 138 -1.54 -13.46 -3.71
C PRO A 138 -2.97 -14.01 -3.81
N PHE A 139 -3.93 -13.27 -4.37
CA PHE A 139 -5.33 -13.71 -4.52
C PHE A 139 -5.55 -14.49 -5.84
N GLN A 140 -6.71 -15.15 -6.00
CA GLN A 140 -7.00 -15.99 -7.18
C GLN A 140 -7.34 -15.19 -8.46
N GLY A 141 -7.45 -13.87 -8.37
CA GLY A 141 -7.85 -12.95 -9.45
C GLY A 141 -8.87 -11.93 -8.95
N LEU A 142 -8.98 -10.80 -9.63
CA LEU A 142 -9.79 -9.66 -9.20
C LEU A 142 -10.59 -9.10 -10.38
N SER A 143 -11.77 -8.56 -10.11
CA SER A 143 -12.64 -7.99 -11.14
C SER A 143 -12.75 -6.50 -10.97
N SER A 144 -12.55 -5.74 -12.04
CA SER A 144 -12.88 -4.32 -12.12
C SER A 144 -13.05 -3.89 -13.58
N ASP A 145 -13.09 -2.59 -13.84
CA ASP A 145 -13.29 -2.01 -15.16
C ASP A 145 -12.01 -1.41 -15.74
N VAL A 146 -11.82 -1.58 -17.05
CA VAL A 146 -10.92 -0.76 -17.83
C VAL A 146 -11.72 0.34 -18.54
N SER A 147 -11.43 1.61 -18.21
CA SER A 147 -11.99 2.76 -18.94
C SER A 147 -11.06 3.20 -20.06
N ILE A 148 -11.67 3.58 -21.18
CA ILE A 148 -10.95 4.05 -22.37
C ILE A 148 -11.39 5.46 -22.69
N TYR A 149 -10.43 6.37 -22.67
CA TYR A 149 -10.62 7.79 -22.97
C TYR A 149 -10.01 8.12 -24.32
N ARG A 150 -10.74 8.84 -25.17
CA ARG A 150 -10.24 9.44 -26.41
C ARG A 150 -10.15 10.94 -26.23
N ASP A 151 -8.95 11.48 -26.34
CA ASP A 151 -8.66 12.91 -26.12
C ASP A 151 -9.26 13.42 -24.79
N GLY A 152 -9.18 12.60 -23.74
CA GLY A 152 -9.70 12.88 -22.40
C GLY A 152 -11.18 12.60 -22.18
N VAL A 153 -11.95 12.26 -23.22
CA VAL A 153 -13.38 11.95 -23.11
C VAL A 153 -13.57 10.44 -22.97
N LEU A 154 -14.32 9.99 -21.96
CA LEU A 154 -14.66 8.58 -21.78
C LEU A 154 -15.46 8.06 -23.00
N THR A 155 -15.00 6.98 -23.61
CA THR A 155 -15.60 6.39 -24.81
C THR A 155 -16.06 4.96 -24.64
N ALA A 156 -15.46 4.22 -23.71
CA ALA A 156 -15.84 2.87 -23.38
C ALA A 156 -15.43 2.52 -21.94
N VAL A 157 -16.16 1.57 -21.37
CA VAL A 157 -15.85 0.89 -20.12
C VAL A 157 -15.98 -0.59 -20.39
N CYS A 158 -14.98 -1.38 -19.99
CA CYS A 158 -14.98 -2.82 -20.16
C CYS A 158 -14.83 -3.49 -18.81
N PRO A 159 -15.76 -4.37 -18.40
CA PRO A 159 -15.52 -5.23 -17.26
C PRO A 159 -14.41 -6.23 -17.61
N VAL A 160 -13.43 -6.35 -16.72
CA VAL A 160 -12.27 -7.22 -16.85
C VAL A 160 -12.09 -8.04 -15.58
N PHE A 161 -11.91 -9.35 -15.76
CA PHE A 161 -11.38 -10.21 -14.72
C PHE A 161 -9.87 -10.34 -14.91
N PHE A 162 -9.12 -9.72 -14.00
CA PHE A 162 -7.66 -9.78 -13.95
C PHE A 162 -7.23 -11.09 -13.29
N SER A 163 -6.61 -11.96 -14.06
CA SER A 163 -5.99 -13.18 -13.54
C SER A 163 -4.60 -12.86 -13.00
N PRO A 164 -4.13 -13.50 -11.91
CA PRO A 164 -2.79 -13.25 -11.37
C PRO A 164 -1.69 -13.51 -12.42
N GLY A 165 -0.64 -12.69 -12.38
CA GLY A 165 0.43 -12.68 -13.37
C GLY A 165 0.09 -11.91 -14.63
N ILE A 166 0.77 -12.24 -15.74
CA ILE A 166 0.58 -11.57 -17.03
C ILE A 166 -0.68 -12.12 -17.72
N GLY A 167 -1.54 -11.22 -18.14
CA GLY A 167 -2.79 -11.53 -18.83
C GLY A 167 -3.12 -10.57 -19.97
N SER A 168 -4.24 -10.84 -20.64
CA SER A 168 -4.77 -9.98 -21.69
C SER A 168 -6.28 -9.81 -21.55
N ALA A 169 -6.76 -8.59 -21.71
CA ALA A 169 -8.16 -8.24 -21.80
C ALA A 169 -8.50 -7.73 -23.21
N ARG A 170 -9.78 -7.85 -23.60
CA ARG A 170 -10.26 -7.32 -24.87
C ARG A 170 -11.38 -6.32 -24.63
N CYS A 171 -11.19 -5.13 -25.18
CA CYS A 171 -12.11 -4.02 -25.03
C CYS A 171 -12.68 -3.59 -26.36
N ALA A 172 -14.00 -3.39 -26.43
CA ALA A 172 -14.63 -2.75 -27.56
C ALA A 172 -14.71 -1.23 -27.32
N VAL A 173 -14.37 -0.44 -28.34
CA VAL A 173 -14.40 1.03 -28.29
C VAL A 173 -15.36 1.55 -29.34
N GLN A 174 -16.11 2.59 -28.99
CA GLN A 174 -17.02 3.25 -29.91
C GLN A 174 -16.25 3.78 -31.14
N PRO A 175 -16.76 3.56 -32.36
CA PRO A 175 -16.11 4.04 -33.58
C PRO A 175 -15.84 5.55 -33.55
N SER A 176 -14.76 5.98 -34.17
CA SER A 176 -14.63 7.40 -34.54
C SER A 176 -15.48 7.68 -35.78
N SER A 177 -16.14 8.84 -35.80
CA SER A 177 -16.86 9.35 -36.97
C SER A 177 -15.96 10.13 -37.93
N ARG A 178 -14.69 10.33 -37.58
CA ARG A 178 -13.73 11.10 -38.37
C ARG A 178 -12.39 10.35 -38.47
N PRO A 179 -11.73 10.39 -39.64
CA PRO A 179 -10.36 9.93 -39.74
C PRO A 179 -9.43 10.91 -39.01
N GLY A 180 -8.30 10.43 -38.53
CA GLY A 180 -7.33 11.26 -37.82
C GLY A 180 -6.45 10.47 -36.86
N ARG A 181 -5.50 11.17 -36.25
CA ARG A 181 -4.70 10.65 -35.13
C ARG A 181 -5.40 10.99 -33.83
N TYR A 182 -5.50 10.01 -32.95
CA TYR A 182 -6.17 10.14 -31.66
C TYR A 182 -5.24 9.66 -30.55
N VAL A 183 -5.35 10.30 -29.38
CA VAL A 183 -4.71 9.84 -28.17
C VAL A 183 -5.73 9.03 -27.38
N LEU A 184 -5.40 7.78 -27.09
CA LEU A 184 -6.20 6.91 -26.25
C LEU A 184 -5.50 6.68 -24.92
N LYS A 185 -6.20 6.91 -23.81
CA LYS A 185 -5.78 6.51 -22.46
C LYS A 185 -6.62 5.31 -22.02
N PHE A 186 -5.94 4.28 -21.54
CA PHE A 186 -6.52 3.12 -20.88
C PHE A 186 -6.22 3.24 -19.39
N ALA A 187 -7.22 3.02 -18.54
CA ALA A 187 -7.06 2.98 -17.09
C ALA A 187 -7.75 1.72 -16.57
N ALA A 188 -6.98 0.78 -16.02
CA ALA A 188 -7.53 -0.34 -15.26
C ALA A 188 -8.01 0.15 -13.89
N ASP A 189 -8.92 -0.61 -13.29
CA ASP A 189 -9.61 -0.27 -12.04
C ASP A 189 -10.05 1.20 -11.94
N SER A 190 -10.61 1.75 -13.02
CA SER A 190 -11.04 3.17 -13.01
C SER A 190 -12.03 3.56 -11.90
N PRO A 191 -12.90 2.67 -11.38
CA PRO A 191 -13.75 2.98 -10.24
C PRO A 191 -13.03 2.84 -8.88
N ASN A 192 -11.75 2.47 -8.87
CA ASN A 192 -10.89 2.32 -7.69
C ASN A 192 -11.47 1.31 -6.67
N LEU A 193 -11.91 0.15 -7.16
CA LEU A 193 -12.55 -0.89 -6.35
C LEU A 193 -11.52 -1.83 -5.72
N ILE A 194 -10.33 -1.93 -6.31
CA ILE A 194 -9.24 -2.76 -5.85
C ILE A 194 -8.25 -1.82 -5.17
N ALA A 195 -7.95 -2.07 -3.89
CA ALA A 195 -6.84 -1.36 -3.27
C ALA A 195 -5.53 -1.85 -3.89
N GLU A 196 -4.74 -0.93 -4.44
CA GLU A 196 -3.49 -1.24 -5.12
C GLU A 196 -2.25 -0.78 -4.34
N LEU A 197 -1.08 -1.33 -4.69
CA LEU A 197 0.22 -0.84 -4.19
C LEU A 197 0.58 0.51 -4.81
N ASP A 198 0.30 0.69 -6.11
CA ASP A 198 0.49 1.95 -6.83
C ASP A 198 -0.68 2.24 -7.79
N GLU A 199 -1.57 3.14 -7.38
CA GLU A 199 -2.72 3.58 -8.19
C GLU A 199 -2.34 4.36 -9.48
N LYS A 200 -1.04 4.47 -9.79
CA LYS A 200 -0.54 5.26 -10.93
C LYS A 200 0.05 4.41 -12.05
N ASP A 201 0.28 3.11 -11.85
CA ASP A 201 0.86 2.23 -12.89
C ASP A 201 -0.19 1.39 -13.64
N ASN A 202 -1.45 1.48 -13.22
CA ASN A 202 -2.62 0.87 -13.88
C ASN A 202 -3.13 1.67 -15.11
N ASN A 203 -2.33 2.58 -15.69
CA ASN A 203 -2.73 3.37 -16.86
C ASN A 203 -1.65 3.45 -17.96
N ILE A 204 -2.10 3.44 -19.21
CA ILE A 204 -1.23 3.60 -20.39
C ILE A 204 -1.88 4.52 -21.41
N THR A 205 -1.07 5.25 -22.16
CA THR A 205 -1.51 6.12 -23.26
C THR A 205 -0.84 5.72 -24.56
N ILE A 206 -1.64 5.57 -25.62
CA ILE A 206 -1.17 5.22 -26.96
C ILE A 206 -1.69 6.24 -27.98
N GLN A 207 -1.01 6.33 -29.10
CA GLN A 207 -1.50 7.06 -30.28
C GLN A 207 -1.96 6.08 -31.34
N VAL A 208 -3.14 6.34 -31.92
CA VAL A 208 -3.70 5.51 -32.98
C VAL A 208 -4.13 6.37 -34.16
N ALA A 209 -4.15 5.78 -35.36
CA ALA A 209 -4.67 6.43 -36.56
C ALA A 209 -5.97 5.74 -37.00
N VAL A 210 -7.03 6.53 -37.14
CA VAL A 210 -8.28 6.09 -37.77
C VAL A 210 -8.25 6.49 -39.24
N VAL A 211 -8.45 5.52 -40.12
CA VAL A 211 -8.52 5.71 -41.57
C VAL A 211 -9.97 5.62 -42.05
N ARG A 212 -10.22 6.05 -43.29
CA ARG A 212 -11.55 5.94 -43.90
C ARG A 212 -11.93 4.49 -44.18
#